data_AF-A0A9D3MJ94-F1
#
_entry.id   AF-A0A9D3MJ94-F1
#
_cell.length_a   1.000
_cell.length_b   1.000
_cell.length_c   1.000
_cell.angle_alpha   90.00
_cell.angle_beta   90.00
_cell.angle_gamma   90.00
#
_symmetry.space_group_name_H-M   'P 1'
#
loop_
_entity.id
_entity.type
_entity.pdbx_description
1 polymer ?
#
loop_
_entity_poly.entity_id
_entity_poly.type
_entity_poly.pdbx_seq_one_letter_code
_entity_poly.pdbx_strand_id
1 'polypeptide(L)'
;MGSSGGGAEKLGIGEIRDLINLEMPQLKEALDPSKASTQLGWACPSCTFINKPTRPGCEICSMDRPEGYTVPGGHQPDPAELRRITQEKEAVRQYQQEKKEKRRAEGGWPTEKPTTI
;
A
#
# COMPACT_ATOMS: atom_id res chain seq x y z
N MET A 1 19.34 -57.62 -10.86
CA MET A 1 18.27 -56.64 -11.11
C MET A 1 18.57 -55.40 -10.29
N GLY A 2 18.63 -54.22 -10.93
CA GLY A 2 19.00 -52.95 -10.28
C GLY A 2 17.86 -52.38 -9.44
N SER A 3 18.18 -51.95 -8.23
CA SER A 3 17.26 -51.33 -7.28
C SER A 3 16.77 -49.98 -7.81
N SER A 4 15.46 -49.86 -7.97
CA SER A 4 14.76 -48.58 -8.07
C SER A 4 14.65 -47.96 -6.69
N GLY A 5 14.91 -46.66 -6.61
CA GLY A 5 14.69 -45.86 -5.40
C GLY A 5 14.95 -44.39 -5.72
N GLY A 6 14.02 -43.78 -6.47
CA GLY A 6 14.00 -42.34 -6.69
C GLY A 6 13.85 -41.63 -5.34
N GLY A 7 14.91 -40.96 -4.91
CA GLY A 7 14.89 -40.13 -3.72
C GLY A 7 14.05 -38.90 -4.00
N ALA A 8 12.86 -38.81 -3.41
CA ALA A 8 12.28 -37.50 -3.14
C ALA A 8 13.18 -36.84 -2.09
N GLU A 9 14.08 -35.99 -2.56
CA GLU A 9 14.92 -35.15 -1.72
C GLU A 9 14.03 -34.34 -0.77
N LYS A 10 14.04 -34.77 0.49
CA LYS A 10 13.23 -34.19 1.55
C LYS A 10 13.90 -32.88 1.93
N LEU A 11 13.57 -31.80 1.21
CA LEU A 11 14.09 -30.47 1.45
C LEU A 11 13.97 -30.13 2.95
N GLY A 12 15.06 -29.59 3.50
CA GLY A 12 15.11 -29.22 4.90
C GLY A 12 14.04 -28.18 5.23
N ILE A 13 13.53 -28.19 6.45
CA ILE A 13 12.52 -27.20 6.91
C ILE A 13 13.06 -25.76 6.74
N GLY A 14 14.38 -25.57 6.83
CA GLY A 14 15.05 -24.29 6.55
C GLY A 14 14.99 -23.90 5.06
N GLU A 15 15.33 -24.83 4.16
CA GLU A 15 15.31 -24.58 2.71
C GLU A 15 13.89 -24.31 2.19
N ILE A 16 12.88 -25.01 2.75
CA ILE A 16 11.46 -24.76 2.44
C ILE A 16 11.06 -23.33 2.88
N ARG A 17 11.51 -22.88 4.04
CA ARG A 17 11.27 -21.51 4.52
C ARG A 17 11.90 -20.48 3.60
N ASP A 18 13.12 -20.72 3.13
CA ASP A 18 13.86 -19.79 2.28
C ASP A 18 13.26 -19.70 0.87
N LEU A 19 12.76 -20.81 0.33
CA LEU A 19 11.98 -20.83 -0.92
C LEU A 19 10.67 -20.04 -0.78
N ILE A 20 9.93 -20.22 0.33
CA ILE A 20 8.73 -19.42 0.62
C ILE A 20 9.04 -17.92 0.69
N ASN A 21 10.17 -17.55 1.30
CA ASN A 21 10.63 -16.16 1.40
C ASN A 21 11.00 -15.54 0.05
N LEU A 22 11.57 -16.32 -0.88
CA LEU A 22 12.03 -15.87 -2.19
C LEU A 22 10.91 -15.86 -3.24
N GLU A 23 10.03 -16.86 -3.22
CA GLU A 23 9.07 -17.13 -4.29
C GLU A 23 7.70 -16.48 -4.05
N MET A 24 7.35 -16.18 -2.78
CA MET A 24 6.09 -15.52 -2.44
C MET A 24 6.24 -14.54 -1.27
N PRO A 25 6.90 -13.38 -1.47
CA PRO A 25 7.20 -12.42 -0.42
C PRO A 25 5.96 -11.84 0.27
N GLN A 26 4.79 -11.91 -0.35
CA GLN A 26 3.53 -11.46 0.24
C GLN A 26 3.01 -12.42 1.34
N LEU A 27 3.32 -13.73 1.24
CA LEU A 27 2.92 -14.70 2.25
C LEU A 27 3.77 -14.60 3.52
N LYS A 28 5.07 -14.29 3.40
CA LYS A 28 5.94 -14.09 4.57
C LYS A 28 5.44 -12.94 5.47
N GLU A 29 4.90 -11.90 4.85
CA GLU A 29 4.38 -10.71 5.53
C GLU A 29 3.05 -10.99 6.23
N ALA A 30 2.21 -11.84 5.63
CA ALA A 30 0.96 -12.30 6.21
C ALA A 30 1.17 -13.29 7.38
N LEU A 31 2.27 -14.04 7.37
CA LEU A 31 2.59 -15.09 8.35
C LEU A 31 3.50 -14.61 9.49
N ASP A 32 3.96 -13.35 9.47
CA ASP A 32 4.82 -12.80 10.51
C ASP A 32 4.03 -12.60 11.84
N PRO A 33 4.32 -13.38 12.90
CA PRO A 33 3.62 -13.27 14.18
C PRO A 33 3.82 -11.91 14.86
N SER A 34 4.89 -11.17 14.50
CA SER A 34 5.16 -9.81 15.00
C SER A 34 4.12 -8.81 14.50
N LYS A 35 3.54 -9.03 13.31
CA LYS A 35 2.44 -8.22 12.75
C LYS A 35 1.07 -8.55 13.36
N ALA A 36 0.92 -9.73 13.98
CA ALA A 36 -0.35 -10.18 14.54
C ALA A 36 -0.75 -9.43 15.83
N SER A 37 0.20 -8.75 16.49
CA SER A 37 0.02 -8.29 17.88
C SER A 37 -0.50 -6.84 18.05
N THR A 38 -0.69 -6.05 16.98
CA THR A 38 -1.04 -4.61 17.15
C THR A 38 -2.28 -4.12 16.38
N GLN A 39 -2.99 -4.98 15.66
CA GLN A 39 -4.06 -4.55 14.75
C GLN A 39 -5.23 -5.54 14.73
N LEU A 40 -6.00 -5.66 15.81
CA LEU A 40 -7.34 -6.22 15.64
C LEU A 40 -8.13 -5.26 14.75
N GLY A 41 -8.39 -5.70 13.53
CA GLY A 41 -9.23 -5.02 12.56
C GLY A 41 -10.70 -4.95 13.00
N TRP A 42 -11.59 -4.67 12.06
CA TRP A 42 -13.03 -4.73 12.31
C TRP A 42 -13.64 -5.97 11.66
N ALA A 43 -14.46 -6.68 12.43
CA ALA A 43 -15.22 -7.82 11.91
C ALA A 43 -16.39 -7.33 11.06
N CYS A 44 -16.51 -7.85 9.84
CA CYS A 44 -17.64 -7.56 8.98
C CYS A 44 -18.94 -8.13 9.59
N PRO A 45 -20.00 -7.32 9.77
CA PRO A 45 -21.25 -7.81 10.35
C PRO A 45 -22.02 -8.77 9.42
N SER A 46 -21.67 -8.83 8.13
CA SER A 46 -22.28 -9.78 7.17
C SER A 46 -21.49 -11.07 7.00
N CYS A 47 -20.18 -11.01 6.79
CA CYS A 47 -19.38 -12.19 6.43
C CYS A 47 -18.33 -12.59 7.48
N THR A 48 -18.26 -11.87 8.61
CA THR A 48 -17.35 -12.11 9.75
C THR A 48 -15.85 -11.91 9.47
N PHE A 49 -15.46 -11.61 8.23
CA PHE A 49 -14.08 -11.34 7.86
C PHE A 49 -13.50 -10.15 8.64
N ILE A 50 -12.27 -10.27 9.14
CA ILE A 50 -11.56 -9.22 9.88
C ILE A 50 -10.81 -8.32 8.90
N ASN A 51 -11.32 -7.10 8.69
CA ASN A 51 -10.77 -6.13 7.75
C ASN A 51 -9.72 -5.24 8.41
N LYS A 52 -8.77 -4.72 7.62
CA LYS A 52 -7.79 -3.71 8.08
C LYS A 52 -8.52 -2.51 8.72
N PRO A 53 -8.04 -1.98 9.86
CA PRO A 53 -8.70 -0.89 10.57
C PRO A 53 -9.12 0.29 9.70
N THR A 54 -8.30 0.69 8.72
CA THR A 54 -8.50 1.85 7.85
C THR A 54 -9.44 1.59 6.66
N ARG A 55 -9.82 0.34 6.36
CA ARG A 55 -10.68 0.03 5.20
C ARG A 55 -12.12 0.49 5.44
N PRO A 56 -12.72 1.27 4.52
CA PRO A 56 -14.10 1.75 4.67
C PRO A 56 -15.15 0.68 4.36
N GLY A 57 -14.79 -0.38 3.63
CA GLY A 57 -15.67 -1.49 3.29
C GLY A 57 -14.95 -2.83 3.33
N CYS A 58 -15.74 -3.91 3.39
CA CYS A 58 -15.24 -5.26 3.55
C CYS A 58 -14.53 -5.75 2.27
N GLU A 59 -13.37 -6.38 2.42
CA GLU A 59 -12.62 -6.94 1.29
C GLU A 59 -13.32 -8.12 0.60
N ILE A 60 -14.18 -8.84 1.33
CA ILE A 60 -14.83 -10.05 0.82
C ILE A 60 -16.21 -9.77 0.23
N CYS A 61 -17.03 -8.98 0.92
CA CYS A 61 -18.42 -8.75 0.52
C CYS A 61 -18.78 -7.29 0.28
N SER A 62 -17.80 -6.37 0.37
CA SER A 62 -17.98 -4.93 0.15
C SER A 62 -18.94 -4.22 1.10
N MET A 63 -19.44 -4.90 2.15
CA MET A 63 -20.26 -4.25 3.18
C MET A 63 -19.47 -3.17 3.92
N ASP A 64 -20.12 -2.05 4.21
CA ASP A 64 -19.50 -0.91 4.88
C ASP A 64 -18.98 -1.27 6.29
N ARG A 65 -17.91 -0.58 6.68
CA ARG A 65 -17.40 -0.61 8.03
C ARG A 65 -18.45 -0.05 8.99
N PRO A 66 -18.69 -0.69 10.16
CA PRO A 66 -19.62 -0.16 11.16
C PRO A 66 -19.30 1.29 11.52
N GLU A 67 -20.30 2.17 11.53
CA GLU A 67 -20.13 3.62 11.77
C GLU A 67 -19.47 3.91 13.14
N GLY A 68 -19.72 3.08 14.15
CA GLY A 68 -19.13 3.21 15.49
C GLY A 68 -17.68 2.71 15.61
N TYR A 69 -17.11 2.10 14.57
CA TYR A 69 -15.73 1.62 14.61
C TYR A 69 -14.75 2.79 14.44
N THR A 70 -13.91 3.01 15.45
CA THR A 70 -12.82 3.99 15.39
C THR A 70 -11.53 3.29 15.01
N VAL A 71 -10.81 3.81 14.01
CA VAL A 71 -9.47 3.33 13.66
C VAL A 71 -8.54 3.59 14.86
N PRO A 72 -7.93 2.55 15.47
CA PRO A 72 -7.00 2.77 16.57
C PRO A 72 -5.86 3.70 16.16
N GLY A 73 -5.54 4.68 17.00
CA GLY A 73 -4.41 5.58 16.79
C GLY A 73 -3.09 4.80 16.78
N GLY A 74 -2.18 5.17 15.89
CA GLY A 74 -0.88 4.49 15.74
C GLY A 74 -0.79 3.49 14.58
N HIS A 75 -1.78 3.46 13.67
CA HIS A 75 -1.63 2.72 12.42
C HIS A 75 -0.46 3.29 11.60
N GLN A 76 0.64 2.55 11.58
CA GLN A 76 1.76 2.80 10.68
C GLN A 76 1.42 2.19 9.32
N PRO A 77 1.36 3.00 8.24
CA PRO A 77 1.27 2.48 6.89
C PRO A 77 2.39 1.45 6.68
N ASP A 78 2.09 0.37 5.98
CA ASP A 78 3.16 -0.54 5.58
C ASP A 78 4.15 0.19 4.64
N PRO A 79 5.39 -0.33 4.48
CA PRO A 79 6.39 0.34 3.66
C PRO A 79 5.97 0.57 2.20
N ALA A 80 5.10 -0.27 1.64
CA ALA A 80 4.62 -0.10 0.28
C ALA A 80 3.62 1.07 0.19
N GLU A 81 2.70 1.15 1.15
CA GLU A 81 1.75 2.25 1.26
C GLU A 81 2.47 3.58 1.54
N LEU A 82 3.52 3.57 2.36
CA LEU A 82 4.31 4.77 2.63
C LEU A 82 5.00 5.31 1.36
N ARG A 83 5.53 4.43 0.51
CA ARG A 83 6.11 4.82 -0.78
C ARG A 83 5.06 5.43 -1.69
N ARG A 84 3.88 4.81 -1.80
CA ARG A 84 2.76 5.31 -2.59
C ARG A 84 2.36 6.73 -2.15
N ILE A 85 2.17 6.92 -0.84
CA ILE A 85 1.81 8.22 -0.25
C ILE A 85 2.88 9.27 -0.55
N THR A 86 4.16 8.91 -0.47
CA THR A 86 5.27 9.85 -0.72
C THR A 86 5.28 10.31 -2.18
N GLN A 87 5.16 9.38 -3.13
CA GLN A 87 5.10 9.69 -4.56
C GLN A 87 3.90 10.60 -4.89
N GLU A 88 2.74 10.32 -4.32
CA GLU A 88 1.54 11.14 -4.52
C GLU A 88 1.73 12.57 -3.99
N LYS A 89 2.32 12.72 -2.80
CA LYS A 89 2.65 14.04 -2.23
C LYS A 89 3.63 14.83 -3.09
N GLU A 90 4.64 14.17 -3.64
CA GLU A 90 5.62 14.81 -4.52
C GLU A 90 4.99 15.27 -5.83
N ALA A 91 4.16 14.42 -6.46
CA ALA A 91 3.43 14.76 -7.67
C ALA A 91 2.51 15.96 -7.47
N VAL A 92 1.77 16.01 -6.36
CA VAL A 92 0.92 17.16 -6.00
C VAL A 92 1.77 18.41 -5.82
N ARG A 93 2.91 18.33 -5.12
CA ARG A 93 3.80 19.47 -4.90
C ARG A 93 4.33 20.04 -6.22
N GLN A 94 4.75 19.17 -7.15
CA GLN A 94 5.23 19.57 -8.47
C GLN A 94 4.16 20.28 -9.28
N TYR A 95 2.96 19.70 -9.36
CA TYR A 95 1.83 20.31 -10.07
C TYR A 95 1.48 21.71 -9.52
N GLN A 96 1.47 21.85 -8.19
CA GLN A 96 1.19 23.15 -7.56
C GLN A 96 2.27 24.20 -7.86
N GLN A 97 3.54 23.78 -7.97
CA GLN A 97 4.64 24.68 -8.33
C GLN A 97 4.51 25.14 -9.79
N GLU A 98 4.33 24.22 -10.73
CA GLU A 98 4.15 24.55 -12.16
C GLU A 98 2.96 25.49 -12.36
N LYS A 99 1.83 25.20 -11.70
CA LYS A 99 0.63 26.05 -11.76
C LYS A 99 0.90 27.46 -11.22
N LYS A 100 1.71 27.60 -10.16
CA LYS A 100 2.12 28.90 -9.63
C LYS A 100 3.06 29.64 -10.59
N GLU A 101 4.00 28.95 -11.21
CA GLU A 101 4.92 29.53 -12.20
C GLU A 101 4.19 30.00 -13.45
N LYS A 102 3.29 29.18 -14.00
CA LYS A 102 2.44 29.56 -15.13
C LYS A 102 1.62 30.82 -14.85
N ARG A 103 0.98 30.90 -13.67
CA ARG A 103 0.27 32.11 -13.22
C ARG A 103 1.17 33.34 -13.10
N ARG A 104 2.43 33.18 -12.69
CA ARG A 104 3.40 34.29 -12.60
C ARG A 104 3.86 34.75 -13.98
N ALA A 105 4.09 33.82 -14.90
CA ALA A 105 4.47 34.11 -16.28
C ALA A 105 3.34 34.81 -17.05
N GLU A 106 2.10 34.33 -16.90
CA GLU A 106 0.91 34.94 -17.52
C GLU A 106 0.61 36.34 -16.96
N GLY A 107 0.90 36.59 -15.68
CA GLY A 107 0.77 37.91 -15.06
C GLY A 107 1.92 38.89 -15.34
N GLY A 108 2.93 38.50 -16.11
CA GLY A 108 4.17 39.26 -16.29
C GLY A 108 4.41 39.85 -17.69
N TRP A 109 3.44 39.79 -18.61
CA TRP A 109 3.62 40.34 -19.96
C TRP A 109 3.66 41.88 -19.94
N PRO A 110 4.74 42.55 -20.39
CA PRO A 110 4.75 44.00 -20.59
C PRO A 110 3.85 44.35 -21.77
N THR A 111 2.74 45.06 -21.53
CA THR A 111 1.94 45.62 -22.63
C THR A 111 2.61 46.87 -23.18
N GLU A 112 3.71 46.70 -23.92
CA GLU A 112 4.31 47.80 -24.68
C GLU A 112 3.47 47.98 -25.95
N LYS A 113 2.58 48.98 -25.94
CA LYS A 113 1.84 49.37 -27.14
C LYS A 113 2.77 50.23 -28.00
N PRO A 114 2.97 49.93 -29.30
CA PRO A 114 3.70 50.83 -30.16
C PRO A 114 2.93 52.15 -30.27
N THR A 115 3.54 53.25 -29.81
CA THR A 115 3.02 54.58 -30.05
C THR A 115 3.38 54.95 -31.48
N THR A 116 2.40 54.88 -32.38
CA THR A 116 2.54 55.35 -33.76
C THR A 116 2.68 56.88 -33.77
N ILE A 117 3.72 57.38 -34.43
CA ILE A 117 3.86 58.79 -34.85
C ILE A 117 3.41 58.88 -36.31
#